data_AF-A0A0J5GQ41-F1
#
_entry.id   AF-A0A0J5GQ41-F1
#
_cell.length_a   1.000
_cell.length_b   1.000
_cell.length_c   1.000
_cell.angle_alpha   90.00
_cell.angle_beta   90.00
_cell.angle_gamma   90.00
#
_symmetry.space_group_name_H-M   'P 1'
#
loop_
_entity.id
_entity.type
_entity.pdbx_description
1 polymer ?
#
loop_
_entity_poly.entity_id
_entity_poly.type
_entity_poly.pdbx_seq_one_letter_code
_entity_poly.pdbx_strand_id
1 'polypeptide(L)'
;MIITTYPNNQPNTMLDQLIGLPQGYTLSMGTSLAAAQVSAGASLIISEYRTQNGRDLNLNKVKKYLRDGSTPLTDKKSDIHFGNGKINIYQSLQEIQKKK
;
A
#
# COMPACT_ATOMS: atom_id res chain seq x y z
N MET A 1 -8.47 0.58 1.71
CA MET A 1 -9.33 -0.61 1.87
C MET A 1 -8.51 -1.84 1.48
N ILE A 2 -8.57 -2.91 2.27
CA ILE A 2 -7.93 -4.19 1.96
C ILE A 2 -9.06 -5.20 1.85
N ILE A 3 -9.11 -5.94 0.74
CA ILE A 3 -10.14 -6.95 0.50
C ILE A 3 -9.51 -8.32 0.74
N THR A 4 -10.14 -9.11 1.60
CA THR A 4 -9.76 -10.50 1.86
C THR A 4 -11.01 -11.37 1.82
N THR A 5 -10.83 -12.69 1.77
CA THR A 5 -11.94 -13.64 1.90
C THR A 5 -12.53 -13.54 3.30
N TYR A 6 -13.82 -13.27 3.40
CA TYR A 6 -14.54 -13.24 4.66
C TYR A 6 -15.04 -14.65 5.02
N PRO A 7 -14.86 -15.12 6.27
CA PRO A 7 -15.41 -16.40 6.70
C PRO A 7 -16.94 -16.31 6.83
N ASN A 8 -17.66 -17.00 5.95
CA ASN A 8 -19.14 -16.96 5.91
C ASN A 8 -19.82 -17.49 7.18
N ASN A 9 -19.11 -18.26 8.01
CA ASN A 9 -19.65 -18.91 9.20
C ASN A 9 -19.38 -18.12 10.49
N GLN A 10 -18.82 -16.92 10.38
CA GLN A 10 -18.47 -16.09 11.53
C GLN A 10 -19.29 -14.79 11.49
N PRO A 11 -20.03 -14.44 12.56
CA PRO A 11 -20.67 -13.14 12.63
C PRO A 11 -19.61 -12.04 12.84
N ASN A 12 -19.95 -10.82 12.45
CA ASN A 12 -19.18 -9.62 12.78
C ASN A 12 -18.92 -9.50 14.30
N THR A 13 -17.82 -8.85 14.68
CA THR A 13 -17.48 -8.66 16.10
C THR A 13 -18.51 -7.77 16.81
N MET A 14 -18.56 -7.81 18.14
CA MET A 14 -19.46 -6.94 18.91
C MET A 14 -19.23 -5.45 18.59
N LEU A 15 -17.97 -5.05 18.40
CA LEU A 15 -17.63 -3.68 18.03
C LEU A 15 -18.17 -3.32 16.65
N ASP A 16 -18.00 -4.20 15.67
CA ASP A 16 -18.52 -4.02 14.30
C ASP A 16 -20.05 -3.87 14.31
N GLN A 17 -20.74 -4.68 15.11
CA GLN A 17 -22.20 -4.61 15.28
C GLN A 17 -22.64 -3.29 15.91
N LEU A 18 -21.95 -2.84 16.96
CA LEU A 18 -22.29 -1.60 17.70
C LEU A 18 -22.20 -0.35 16.81
N ILE A 19 -21.24 -0.31 15.88
CA ILE A 19 -21.06 0.82 14.95
C ILE A 19 -21.79 0.62 13.62
N GLY A 20 -22.57 -0.46 13.48
CA GLY A 20 -23.38 -0.73 12.30
C GLY A 20 -22.60 -1.15 11.05
N LEU A 21 -21.42 -1.77 11.19
CA LEU A 21 -20.67 -2.29 10.05
C LEU A 21 -21.41 -3.50 9.42
N PRO A 22 -21.60 -3.51 8.09
CA PRO A 22 -22.25 -4.61 7.40
C PRO A 22 -21.39 -5.90 7.44
N GLN A 23 -22.06 -7.05 7.33
CA GLN A 23 -21.40 -8.36 7.24
C GLN A 23 -20.41 -8.37 6.08
N GLY A 24 -19.22 -8.92 6.32
CA GLY A 24 -18.11 -8.88 5.34
C GLY A 24 -17.10 -7.76 5.56
N TYR A 25 -17.42 -6.78 6.41
CA TYR A 25 -16.52 -5.70 6.80
C TYR A 25 -16.24 -5.76 8.29
N THR A 26 -15.02 -5.40 8.66
CA THR A 26 -14.59 -5.35 10.06
C THR A 26 -13.59 -4.22 10.26
N LEU A 27 -13.63 -3.61 11.44
CA LEU A 27 -12.61 -2.66 11.84
C LEU A 27 -11.35 -3.44 12.29
N SER A 28 -10.23 -3.21 11.60
CA SER A 28 -8.98 -3.90 11.90
C SER A 28 -7.79 -2.95 11.85
N MET A 29 -6.76 -3.28 12.62
CA MET A 29 -5.50 -2.55 12.68
C MET A 29 -4.33 -3.53 12.79
N GLY A 30 -3.15 -3.14 12.28
CA GLY A 30 -1.94 -3.95 12.39
C GLY A 30 -0.97 -3.77 11.24
N THR A 31 0.30 -4.09 11.46
CA THR A 31 1.36 -4.01 10.44
C THR A 31 1.15 -5.01 9.30
N SER A 32 0.43 -6.11 9.54
CA SER A 32 0.00 -7.06 8.51
C SER A 32 -0.84 -6.39 7.41
N LEU A 33 -1.72 -5.46 7.81
CA LEU A 33 -2.55 -4.68 6.87
C LEU A 33 -1.70 -3.66 6.10
N ALA A 34 -0.75 -3.01 6.78
CA ALA A 34 0.18 -2.09 6.12
C ALA A 34 1.03 -2.81 5.05
N ALA A 35 1.55 -4.00 5.36
CA ALA A 35 2.34 -4.81 4.43
C ALA A 35 1.53 -5.18 3.18
N ALA A 36 0.24 -5.52 3.32
CA ALA A 36 -0.64 -5.79 2.19
C ALA A 36 -0.82 -4.57 1.27
N GLN A 37 -1.00 -3.37 1.85
CA GLN A 37 -1.11 -2.12 1.08
C GLN A 37 0.17 -1.80 0.31
N VAL A 38 1.34 -1.97 0.94
CA VAL A 38 2.64 -1.77 0.26
C VAL A 38 2.83 -2.79 -0.87
N SER A 39 2.41 -4.05 -0.67
CA SER A 39 2.50 -5.10 -1.70
C SER A 39 1.60 -4.81 -2.90
N ALA A 40 0.38 -4.35 -2.66
CA ALA A 40 -0.52 -3.88 -3.72
C ALA A 40 0.07 -2.68 -4.45
N GLY A 41 0.65 -1.72 -3.72
CA GLY A 41 1.33 -0.56 -4.28
C GLY A 41 2.53 -0.92 -5.17
N ALA A 42 3.36 -1.87 -4.73
CA ALA A 42 4.46 -2.41 -5.54
C ALA A 42 3.96 -3.03 -6.85
N SER A 43 2.84 -3.76 -6.79
CA SER A 43 2.21 -4.37 -7.97
C SER A 43 1.72 -3.32 -8.96
N LEU A 44 1.14 -2.21 -8.47
CA LEU A 44 0.74 -1.07 -9.32
C LEU A 44 1.94 -0.42 -10.01
N ILE A 45 3.05 -0.23 -9.30
CA ILE A 45 4.30 0.31 -9.86
C ILE A 45 4.83 -0.60 -10.97
N ILE A 46 4.85 -1.92 -10.76
CA ILE A 46 5.30 -2.90 -11.76
C ILE A 46 4.38 -2.85 -12.98
N SER A 47 3.06 -2.87 -12.78
CA SER A 47 2.06 -2.84 -13.84
C SER A 47 2.16 -1.57 -14.68
N GLU A 48 2.23 -0.41 -14.04
CA GLU A 48 2.35 0.88 -14.71
C GLU A 48 3.65 0.96 -15.51
N TYR A 49 4.77 0.56 -14.92
CA TYR A 49 6.06 0.57 -15.62
C TYR A 49 6.05 -0.34 -16.85
N ARG A 50 5.51 -1.55 -16.72
CA ARG A 50 5.40 -2.51 -17.84
C ARG A 50 4.51 -1.97 -18.95
N THR A 51 3.38 -1.35 -18.59
CA THR A 51 2.45 -0.73 -19.55
C THR A 51 3.13 0.38 -20.34
N GLN A 52 3.97 1.19 -19.71
CA GLN A 52 4.65 2.31 -20.38
C GLN A 52 5.92 1.90 -21.16
N ASN A 53 6.63 0.86 -20.73
CA ASN A 53 7.97 0.54 -21.26
C ASN A 53 8.06 -0.80 -22.00
N GLY A 54 7.00 -1.62 -21.99
CA GLY A 54 6.98 -2.94 -22.63
C GLY A 54 7.91 -3.98 -21.99
N ARG A 55 8.49 -3.69 -20.82
CA ARG A 55 9.46 -4.57 -20.15
C ARG A 55 9.27 -4.59 -18.63
N ASP A 56 9.78 -5.64 -18.01
CA ASP A 56 9.69 -5.81 -16.57
C ASP A 56 10.61 -4.84 -15.79
N LEU A 57 10.15 -4.51 -14.59
CA LEU A 57 10.86 -3.64 -13.66
C LEU A 57 11.65 -4.48 -12.65
N ASN A 58 12.94 -4.20 -12.47
CA ASN A 58 13.73 -4.89 -11.46
C ASN A 58 13.35 -4.46 -10.03
N LEU A 59 13.63 -5.33 -9.06
CA LEU A 59 13.29 -5.12 -7.65
C LEU A 59 13.85 -3.81 -7.08
N ASN A 60 15.09 -3.47 -7.42
CA ASN A 60 15.74 -2.25 -6.91
C ASN A 60 15.03 -0.98 -7.38
N LYS A 61 14.52 -0.99 -8.62
CA LYS A 61 13.72 0.12 -9.15
C LYS A 61 12.35 0.19 -8.50
N VAL A 62 11.69 -0.95 -8.21
CA VAL A 62 10.42 -0.95 -7.44
C VAL A 62 10.63 -0.30 -6.08
N LYS A 63 11.65 -0.72 -5.33
CA LYS A 63 12.01 -0.12 -4.04
C LYS A 63 12.33 1.37 -4.17
N LYS A 64 13.02 1.76 -5.24
CA LYS A 64 13.32 3.17 -5.53
C LYS A 64 12.04 3.98 -5.74
N TYR A 65 11.10 3.54 -6.59
CA TYR A 65 9.86 4.29 -6.82
C TYR A 65 9.00 4.39 -5.55
N LEU A 66 8.89 3.32 -4.77
CA LEU A 66 8.20 3.37 -3.46
C LEU A 66 8.83 4.41 -2.52
N ARG A 67 10.16 4.43 -2.44
CA ARG A 67 10.89 5.39 -1.61
C ARG A 67 10.74 6.82 -2.13
N ASP A 68 11.00 7.03 -3.41
CA ASP A 68 11.05 8.37 -4.01
C ASP A 68 9.65 9.02 -4.02
N GLY A 69 8.58 8.22 -4.07
CA GLY A 69 7.21 8.68 -3.87
C GLY A 69 6.72 8.67 -2.42
N SER A 70 7.56 8.40 -1.41
CA SER A 70 7.13 8.40 0.00
C SER A 70 7.00 9.82 0.54
N THR A 71 6.00 10.04 1.40
CA THR A 71 5.85 11.28 2.16
C THR A 71 6.63 11.18 3.47
N PRO A 72 7.62 12.05 3.74
CA PRO A 72 8.36 12.03 4.99
C PRO A 72 7.43 12.29 6.17
N LEU A 73 7.62 11.54 7.26
CA LEU A 73 6.86 11.71 8.51
C LEU A 73 7.68 12.40 9.61
N THR A 74 8.98 12.59 9.35
CA THR A 74 9.92 13.28 10.23
C THR A 74 10.85 14.12 9.36
N ASP A 75 11.54 15.08 9.97
CA ASP A 75 12.52 15.91 9.27
C ASP A 75 13.74 15.11 8.80
N LYS A 76 13.94 13.90 9.34
CA LYS A 76 14.99 12.98 8.92
C LYS A 76 14.52 12.17 7.72
N LYS A 77 15.33 12.17 6.67
CA LYS A 77 15.08 11.42 5.42
C LYS A 77 14.90 9.91 5.63
N SER A 78 15.45 9.36 6.71
CA SER A 78 15.17 8.01 7.18
C SER A 78 15.20 8.00 8.70
N ASP A 79 14.17 7.42 9.31
CA ASP A 79 14.04 7.26 10.77
C ASP A 79 13.88 5.78 11.14
N ILE A 80 14.30 5.39 12.35
CA ILE A 80 14.21 4.00 12.82
C ILE A 80 12.76 3.49 12.93
N HIS A 81 11.80 4.40 13.11
CA HIS A 81 10.39 4.05 13.27
C HIS A 81 9.62 4.03 11.95
N PHE A 82 9.96 4.91 11.01
CA PHE A 82 9.19 5.12 9.78
C PHE A 82 9.93 4.79 8.49
N GLY A 83 11.22 4.42 8.57
CA GLY A 83 12.05 4.20 7.39
C GLY A 83 12.03 5.45 6.49
N ASN A 84 11.67 5.27 5.22
CA ASN A 84 11.58 6.36 4.24
C ASN A 84 10.30 7.21 4.35
N GLY A 85 9.46 6.99 5.38
CA GLY A 85 8.20 7.69 5.58
C GLY A 85 6.98 6.89 5.13
N LYS A 86 5.84 7.58 4.98
CA LYS A 86 4.58 6.98 4.56
C LYS A 86 4.60 6.76 3.06
N ILE A 87 4.48 5.51 2.62
CA ILE A 87 4.34 5.16 1.21
C ILE A 87 3.15 5.92 0.60
N ASN A 88 3.39 6.63 -0.50
CA ASN A 88 2.35 7.29 -1.29
C ASN A 88 2.42 6.78 -2.73
N ILE A 89 1.50 5.86 -3.07
CA ILE A 89 1.48 5.18 -4.36
C ILE A 89 1.15 6.13 -5.50
N TYR A 90 0.27 7.10 -5.28
CA TYR A 90 -0.05 8.10 -6.29
C TYR A 90 1.22 8.88 -6.70
N GLN A 91 1.97 9.40 -5.72
CA GLN A 91 3.25 10.07 -5.99
C GLN A 91 4.25 9.12 -6.66
N SER A 92 4.33 7.87 -6.23
CA SER A 92 5.21 6.86 -6.83
C SER A 92 4.90 6.62 -8.31
N LEU A 93 3.62 6.60 -8.70
CA LEU A 93 3.18 6.46 -10.10
C LEU A 93 3.48 7.72 -10.92
N GLN A 94 3.31 8.91 -10.33
CA GLN A 94 3.70 10.16 -10.99
C GLN A 94 5.21 10.20 -11.31
N GLU A 95 6.07 9.68 -10.42
CA GLU A 95 7.52 9.57 -10.67
C GLU A 95 7.88 8.63 -11.83
N ILE A 96 7.01 7.68 -12.18
CA ILE A 96 7.18 6.86 -13.38
C ILE A 96 6.86 7.69 -14.63
N GLN A 97 5.75 8.44 -14.59
CA GLN A 97 5.25 9.23 -15.73
C GLN A 97 6.13 10.44 -16.08
N LYS A 98 6.80 11.05 -15.10
CA LYS A 98 7.71 12.19 -15.30
C LYS A 98 8.98 11.88 -16.11
N LYS A 99 9.28 10.61 -16.39
CA LYS A 99 10.49 10.20 -17.13
C LYS A 99 10.29 10.07 -18.65
N LYS A 100 9.26 10.70 -19.21
CA LYS A 100 9.11 10.94 -20.65
C LYS A 100 9.72 12.29 -21.02
#